data_AF-A0A239NP26-F1
#
_entry.id   AF-A0A239NP26-F1
#
_cell.length_a   1.000
_cell.length_b   1.000
_cell.length_c   1.000
_cell.angle_alpha   90.00
_cell.angle_beta   90.00
_cell.angle_gamma   90.00
#
_symmetry.space_group_name_H-M   'P 1'
#
loop_
_entity.id
_entity.type
_entity.pdbx_description
1 polymer ?
#
loop_
_entity_poly.entity_id
_entity_poly.type
_entity_poly.pdbx_seq_one_letter_code
_entity_poly.pdbx_strand_id
1 'polypeptide(L)'
;MTNRPTPDQFFNVDMHRAIWPMGSEKIELYSGHPLFYGSFDEADAEAAERAFPGRRATIEPWYGRRGNLILHASTCSPETCSEWPAERA
;
A
#
# COMPACT_ATOMS: atom_id res chain seq x y z
N MET A 1 0.33 -13.64 -18.72
CA MET A 1 -0.08 -12.28 -18.31
C MET A 1 0.37 -12.10 -16.87
N THR A 2 1.17 -11.09 -16.58
CA THR A 2 1.68 -10.85 -15.21
C THR A 2 0.53 -10.35 -14.36
N ASN A 3 0.18 -11.04 -13.27
CA ASN A 3 -0.88 -10.61 -12.32
C ASN A 3 -0.48 -9.38 -11.48
N ARG A 4 0.44 -8.54 -11.99
CA ARG A 4 0.83 -7.28 -11.35
C ARG A 4 0.09 -6.12 -11.99
N PRO A 5 -0.51 -5.23 -11.18
CA PRO A 5 -1.14 -4.02 -11.70
C PRO A 5 -0.10 -3.08 -12.31
N THR A 6 -0.52 -2.28 -13.31
CA THR A 6 0.29 -1.13 -13.77
C THR A 6 0.41 -0.10 -12.65
N PRO A 7 1.35 0.86 -12.71
CA PRO A 7 1.56 1.81 -11.62
C PRO A 7 0.32 2.64 -11.27
N ASP A 8 -0.49 2.99 -12.27
CA ASP A 8 -1.70 3.82 -12.18
C ASP A 8 -2.97 3.06 -11.76
N GLN A 9 -2.93 1.73 -11.76
CA GLN A 9 -4.09 0.89 -11.49
C GLN A 9 -4.26 0.60 -9.98
N PHE A 10 -5.48 0.56 -9.47
CA PHE A 10 -5.74 0.04 -8.12
C PHE A 10 -5.64 -1.49 -8.08
N PHE A 11 -5.25 -2.03 -6.93
CA PHE A 11 -5.27 -3.49 -6.74
C PHE A 11 -6.71 -3.98 -6.62
N ASN A 12 -7.00 -5.13 -7.21
CA ASN A 12 -8.21 -5.89 -6.92
C ASN A 12 -7.88 -7.15 -6.11
N VAL A 13 -8.90 -7.87 -5.66
CA VAL A 13 -8.75 -9.06 -4.81
C VAL A 13 -7.92 -10.16 -5.48
N ASP A 14 -8.06 -10.34 -6.80
CA ASP A 14 -7.33 -11.37 -7.53
C ASP A 14 -5.84 -11.05 -7.62
N MET A 15 -5.49 -9.79 -7.92
CA MET A 15 -4.11 -9.31 -7.94
C MET A 15 -3.47 -9.42 -6.55
N HIS A 16 -4.19 -9.00 -5.52
CA HIS A 16 -3.76 -9.11 -4.12
C HIS A 16 -3.40 -10.55 -3.75
N ARG A 17 -4.32 -11.50 -4.01
CA ARG A 17 -4.11 -12.93 -3.74
C ARG A 17 -3.01 -13.55 -4.59
N ALA A 18 -2.85 -13.11 -5.83
CA ALA A 18 -1.81 -13.62 -6.71
C ALA A 18 -0.40 -13.17 -6.32
N ILE A 19 -0.25 -11.93 -5.83
CA ILE A 19 1.05 -11.36 -5.45
C ILE A 19 1.48 -11.85 -4.06
N TRP A 20 0.52 -11.99 -3.13
CA TRP A 20 0.79 -12.49 -1.78
C TRP A 20 -0.09 -13.69 -1.41
N PRO A 21 0.10 -14.87 -2.04
CA PRO A 21 -0.74 -16.04 -1.78
C PRO A 21 -0.80 -16.42 -0.30
N MET A 22 0.37 -16.42 0.36
CA MET A 22 0.51 -16.73 1.78
C MET A 22 0.42 -15.50 2.69
N GLY A 23 0.59 -14.29 2.13
CA GLY A 23 0.61 -13.03 2.88
C GLY A 23 -0.73 -12.29 2.89
N SER A 24 -1.69 -12.73 2.07
CA SER A 24 -2.98 -12.05 1.89
C SER A 24 -3.83 -11.96 3.15
N GLU A 25 -3.57 -12.79 4.17
CA GLU A 25 -4.21 -12.70 5.48
C GLU A 25 -3.63 -11.60 6.38
N LYS A 26 -2.43 -11.08 6.04
CA LYS A 26 -1.73 -10.01 6.77
C LYS A 26 -1.74 -8.69 6.02
N ILE A 27 -2.32 -8.67 4.83
CA ILE A 27 -2.40 -7.51 3.96
C ILE A 27 -3.88 -7.24 3.74
N GLU A 28 -4.33 -6.08 4.16
CA GLU A 28 -5.68 -5.65 3.85
C GLU A 28 -5.68 -4.92 2.52
N LEU A 29 -6.70 -5.20 1.71
CA LEU A 29 -6.95 -4.44 0.49
C LEU A 29 -8.03 -3.41 0.81
N TYR A 30 -7.60 -2.21 1.17
CA TYR A 30 -8.49 -1.14 1.59
C TYR A 30 -8.63 -0.19 0.36
N SER A 31 -9.84 -0.10 -0.24
CA SER A 31 -10.14 0.72 -1.45
C SER A 31 -9.10 0.60 -2.58
N GLY A 32 -8.55 -0.59 -2.79
CA GLY A 32 -7.56 -0.84 -3.83
C GLY A 32 -6.10 -0.54 -3.46
N HIS A 33 -5.85 -0.19 -2.19
CA HIS A 33 -4.52 0.03 -1.60
C HIS A 33 -4.14 -1.16 -0.73
N PRO A 34 -3.04 -1.86 -1.05
CA PRO A 34 -2.45 -2.81 -0.12
C PRO A 34 -1.96 -2.08 1.13
N LEU A 35 -2.54 -2.45 2.27
CA LEU A 35 -2.16 -2.01 3.61
C LEU A 35 -1.47 -3.16 4.34
N PHE A 36 -0.24 -2.93 4.77
CA PHE A 36 0.57 -3.89 5.49
C PHE A 36 0.62 -3.47 6.96
N TYR A 37 0.01 -4.28 7.82
CA TYR A 37 0.09 -4.07 9.26
C TYR A 37 1.47 -4.42 9.79
N GLY A 38 2.08 -3.49 10.53
CA GLY A 38 3.39 -3.73 11.11
C GLY A 38 4.10 -2.47 11.60
N SER A 39 5.38 -2.63 11.92
CA SER A 39 6.27 -1.55 12.39
C SER A 39 7.29 -1.19 11.31
N PHE A 40 6.77 -0.70 10.19
CA PHE A 40 7.57 -0.30 9.03
C PHE A 40 8.08 1.13 9.20
N ASP A 41 9.19 1.43 8.55
CA ASP A 41 9.76 2.78 8.49
C ASP A 41 10.02 3.25 7.05
N GLU A 42 10.63 4.42 6.90
CA GLU A 42 10.86 5.06 5.60
C GLU A 42 11.71 4.19 4.66
N ALA A 43 12.65 3.40 5.18
CA ALA A 43 13.45 2.50 4.35
C ALA A 43 12.62 1.35 3.76
N ASP A 44 11.60 0.89 4.50
CA ASP A 44 10.63 -0.10 4.01
C ASP A 44 9.73 0.50 2.92
N ALA A 45 9.30 1.75 3.08
CA ALA A 45 8.54 2.47 2.06
C ALA A 45 9.36 2.60 0.75
N GLU A 46 10.62 3.01 0.83
CA GLU A 46 11.50 3.05 -0.35
C GLU A 46 11.70 1.66 -0.97
N ALA A 47 11.81 0.61 -0.15
CA ALA A 47 11.90 -0.75 -0.65
C ALA A 47 10.64 -1.19 -1.40
N ALA A 48 9.45 -0.79 -0.90
CA ALA A 48 8.19 -1.03 -1.58
C ALA A 48 8.11 -0.29 -2.93
N GLU A 49 8.57 0.96 -3.01
CA GLU A 49 8.62 1.71 -4.28
C GLU A 49 9.59 1.08 -5.29
N ARG A 50 10.74 0.56 -4.84
CA ARG A 50 11.65 -0.22 -5.69
C ARG A 50 11.00 -1.52 -6.18
N ALA A 51 10.22 -2.19 -5.35
CA ALA A 51 9.51 -3.42 -5.70
C ALA A 51 8.31 -3.16 -6.63
N PHE A 52 7.73 -1.96 -6.58
CA PHE A 52 6.61 -1.51 -7.40
C PHE A 52 6.91 -0.16 -8.08
N PRO A 53 7.73 -0.16 -9.14
CA PRO A 53 8.16 1.07 -9.79
C PRO A 53 7.00 1.94 -10.26
N GLY A 54 7.11 3.26 -10.01
CA GLY A 54 6.10 4.26 -10.38
C GLY A 54 4.95 4.40 -9.37
N ARG A 55 4.89 3.54 -8.35
CA ARG A 55 3.97 3.70 -7.22
C ARG A 55 4.63 4.49 -6.10
N ARG A 56 3.78 5.03 -5.22
CA ARG A 56 4.19 5.70 -3.99
C ARG A 56 3.90 4.80 -2.79
N ALA A 57 4.81 4.73 -1.84
CA ALA A 57 4.56 4.10 -0.54
C ALA A 57 4.53 5.16 0.57
N THR A 58 3.67 4.98 1.57
CA THR A 58 3.61 5.85 2.75
C THR A 58 3.60 5.05 4.02
N ILE A 59 4.15 5.63 5.08
CA ILE A 59 4.01 5.10 6.44
C ILE A 59 2.90 5.87 7.14
N GLU A 60 1.90 5.15 7.63
CA GLU A 60 0.93 5.65 8.59
C GLU A 60 1.48 5.37 10.00
N PRO A 61 1.98 6.40 10.71
CA PRO A 61 2.63 6.20 11.99
C PRO A 61 1.61 5.93 13.11
N TRP A 62 1.89 4.92 13.92
CA TRP A 62 1.18 4.67 15.19
C TRP A 62 2.14 4.58 16.39
N TYR A 63 3.46 4.48 16.16
CA TYR A 63 4.48 4.56 17.21
C TYR A 63 5.70 5.36 16.71
N GLY A 64 5.78 6.63 17.13
CA GLY A 64 6.82 7.54 16.66
C GLY A 64 6.73 7.71 15.14
N ARG A 65 7.81 7.38 14.41
CA ARG A 65 7.85 7.41 12.93
C ARG A 65 7.58 6.07 12.27
N ARG A 66 7.29 5.01 13.06
CA ARG A 66 7.02 3.68 12.54
C ARG A 66 5.52 3.42 12.48
N GLY A 67 5.10 2.63 11.52
CA GLY A 67 3.73 2.13 11.49
C GLY A 67 3.37 1.33 10.24
N ASN A 68 2.11 1.41 9.83
CA ASN A 68 1.59 0.62 8.71
C ASN A 68 2.15 1.14 7.39
N LEU A 69 2.46 0.24 6.47
CA LEU A 69 2.88 0.60 5.12
C LEU A 69 1.68 0.55 4.18
N ILE A 70 1.49 1.59 3.38
CA ILE A 70 0.42 1.67 2.39
C ILE A 70 1.03 1.88 1.01
N LEU A 71 0.62 1.08 0.03
CA LEU A 71 1.05 1.20 -1.35
C LEU A 71 -0.03 1.85 -2.23
N HIS A 72 0.30 2.98 -2.83
CA HIS A 72 -0.61 3.82 -3.61
C HIS A 72 -0.46 3.61 -5.12
N ALA A 73 -1.54 3.84 -5.87
CA ALA A 73 -1.44 4.02 -7.31
C ALA A 73 -0.68 5.33 -7.64
N SER A 74 -0.02 5.41 -8.79
CA SER A 74 0.69 6.63 -9.23
C SER A 74 -0.24 7.83 -9.41
N THR A 75 -1.54 7.57 -9.61
CA THR A 75 -2.62 8.55 -9.76
C THR A 75 -3.18 9.04 -8.41
N CYS A 76 -2.81 8.41 -7.28
CA CYS A 76 -3.14 8.93 -5.96
C CYS A 76 -2.37 10.22 -5.69
N SER A 77 -3.09 11.33 -5.64
CA SER A 77 -2.57 12.56 -5.08
C SER A 77 -2.81 12.56 -3.56
N PRO A 78 -2.11 13.42 -2.80
CA PRO A 78 -2.52 13.71 -1.44
C PRO A 78 -4.01 14.08 -1.39
N GLU A 79 -4.56 14.83 -2.33
CA GLU A 79 -5.97 15.23 -2.25
C GLU A 79 -6.96 14.07 -2.49
N THR A 80 -6.59 13.10 -3.32
CA THR A 80 -7.45 11.93 -3.61
C THR A 80 -7.24 10.77 -2.65
N CYS A 81 -6.12 10.74 -1.91
CA CYS A 81 -5.75 9.62 -1.04
C CYS A 81 -5.25 10.04 0.37
N SER A 82 -5.28 11.33 0.74
CA SER A 82 -4.94 11.84 2.09
C SER A 82 -6.02 11.64 3.13
N GLU A 83 -7.27 11.39 2.72
CA GLU A 83 -8.35 11.13 3.67
C GLU A 83 -8.25 9.72 4.30
N TRP A 84 -7.14 9.01 4.12
CA TRP A 84 -7.10 7.57 4.35
C TRP A 84 -5.85 7.03 5.05
N PRO A 85 -6.03 6.22 6.12
CA PRO A 85 -7.21 6.07 6.98
C PRO A 85 -7.19 7.17 8.05
N ALA A 86 -7.48 8.42 7.68
CA ALA A 86 -7.85 9.39 8.71
C ALA A 86 -9.24 8.95 9.20
N GLU A 87 -9.30 8.23 10.32
CA GLU A 87 -10.56 8.05 11.04
C GLU A 87 -11.22 9.42 11.18
N ARG A 88 -12.39 9.59 10.56
CA ARG A 88 -13.37 10.55 11.06
C ARG A 88 -13.94 9.96 12.34
N ALA A 89 -13.32 10.29 13.47
CA ALA A 89 -13.89 10.15 14.80
C ALA A 89 -13.36 11.27 15.70
#